data_AF-A0A914L0Z1-F1
#
_entry.id   AF-A0A914L0Z1-F1
#
_cell.length_a   1.000
_cell.length_b   1.000
_cell.length_c   1.000
_cell.angle_alpha   90.00
_cell.angle_beta   90.00
_cell.angle_gamma   90.00
#
_symmetry.space_group_name_H-M   'P 1'
#
loop_
_entity.id
_entity.type
_entity.pdbx_description
1 polymer ?
#
loop_
_entity_poly.entity_id
_entity_poly.type
_entity_poly.pdbx_seq_one_letter_code
_entity_poly.pdbx_strand_id
1 'polypeptide(L)'
;MHRYLKMCPEAKSKYPKLASLDITSPECSDPAFEGMASNYLKVFDEVITSVEQTPADASSACQRLNSVGKMHRNKVNGMKFDDFQQLEAPFLFMISEVLQDRYNEKAEMLFKKFFQFCLRFILEGFNS
;
A
#
# COMPACT_ATOMS: atom_id res chain seq x y z
N MET A 1 -0.89 -6.66 -2.47
CA MET A 1 -0.08 -7.35 -1.44
C MET A 1 0.45 -8.71 -1.90
N HIS A 2 -0.39 -9.64 -2.41
CA HIS A 2 0.07 -10.98 -2.82
C HIS A 2 1.09 -10.92 -3.97
N ARG A 3 0.81 -10.10 -4.99
CA ARG A 3 1.75 -9.84 -6.10
C ARG A 3 3.07 -9.22 -5.63
N TYR A 4 3.02 -8.31 -4.66
CA TYR A 4 4.22 -7.73 -4.05
C TYR A 4 5.08 -8.81 -3.38
N LEU A 5 4.49 -9.67 -2.56
CA LEU A 5 5.21 -10.77 -1.91
C LEU A 5 5.75 -11.80 -2.92
N LYS A 6 5.11 -11.96 -4.09
CA LYS A 6 5.65 -12.76 -5.21
C LYS A 6 6.86 -12.11 -5.87
N MET A 7 6.86 -10.79 -6.01
CA MET A 7 7.96 -10.02 -6.62
C MET A 7 9.14 -9.81 -5.67
N CYS A 8 8.86 -9.73 -4.37
CA CYS A 8 9.83 -9.48 -3.30
C CYS A 8 9.63 -10.51 -2.16
N PRO A 9 9.96 -11.80 -2.36
CA PRO A 9 9.73 -12.85 -1.37
C PRO A 9 10.36 -12.59 0.00
N GLU A 10 11.51 -11.91 0.02
CA GLU A 10 12.22 -11.51 1.23
C GLU A 10 11.38 -10.58 2.13
N ALA A 11 10.45 -9.82 1.54
CA ALA A 11 9.56 -8.95 2.29
C ALA A 11 8.62 -9.73 3.22
N LYS A 12 8.31 -11.02 2.91
CA LYS A 12 7.48 -11.87 3.76
C LYS A 12 8.03 -11.98 5.19
N SER A 13 9.35 -12.00 5.36
CA SER A 13 10.01 -12.08 6.67
C SER A 13 9.65 -10.92 7.61
N LYS A 14 9.26 -9.76 7.06
CA LYS A 14 8.86 -8.55 7.80
C LYS A 14 7.42 -8.62 8.33
N TYR A 15 6.67 -9.65 7.93
CA TYR A 15 5.28 -9.85 8.32
C TYR A 15 5.10 -11.20 9.04
N PRO A 16 5.43 -11.29 10.35
CA PRO A 16 5.32 -12.54 11.10
C PRO A 16 3.92 -13.17 11.05
N LYS A 17 2.88 -12.34 10.96
CA LYS A 17 1.48 -12.79 10.83
C LYS A 17 1.20 -13.54 9.54
N LEU A 18 2.07 -13.41 8.53
CA LEU A 18 1.94 -14.08 7.24
C LEU A 18 2.89 -15.28 7.11
N ALA A 19 3.45 -15.80 8.22
CA ALA A 19 4.39 -16.92 8.17
C ALA A 19 3.83 -18.14 7.41
N SER A 20 2.55 -18.45 7.62
CA SER A 20 1.83 -19.56 6.98
C SER A 20 1.46 -19.34 5.51
N LEU A 21 1.51 -18.10 5.03
CA LEU A 21 1.05 -17.78 3.67
C LEU A 21 1.91 -18.47 2.62
N ASP A 22 1.32 -19.33 1.80
CA ASP A 22 1.96 -19.82 0.59
C ASP A 22 1.90 -18.76 -0.51
N ILE A 23 3.03 -18.05 -0.69
CA ILE A 23 3.16 -17.00 -1.70
C ILE A 23 3.24 -17.57 -3.12
N THR A 24 3.39 -18.88 -3.31
CA THR A 24 3.48 -19.50 -4.64
C THR A 24 2.11 -19.89 -5.18
N SER A 25 1.16 -20.18 -4.27
CA SER A 25 -0.23 -20.50 -4.62
C SER A 25 -0.84 -19.40 -5.51
N PRO A 26 -1.60 -19.77 -6.55
CA PRO A 26 -2.38 -18.81 -7.33
C PRO A 26 -3.55 -18.23 -6.52
N GLU A 27 -4.12 -19.04 -5.62
CA GLU A 27 -5.20 -18.64 -4.72
C GLU A 27 -4.63 -18.16 -3.39
N CYS A 28 -5.07 -16.99 -2.94
CA CYS A 28 -4.66 -16.42 -1.66
C CYS A 28 -5.91 -16.23 -0.80
N SER A 29 -6.28 -17.26 -0.03
CA SER A 29 -7.43 -17.26 0.87
C SER A 29 -7.01 -17.24 2.35
N ASP A 30 -5.74 -16.92 2.65
CA ASP A 30 -5.22 -16.86 4.01
C ASP A 30 -5.89 -15.70 4.78
N PRO A 31 -6.59 -15.97 5.90
CA PRO A 31 -7.30 -14.91 6.64
C PRO A 31 -6.39 -13.82 7.20
N ALA A 32 -5.15 -14.15 7.56
CA ALA A 32 -4.19 -13.17 8.08
C ALA A 32 -3.71 -12.24 6.95
N PHE A 33 -3.52 -12.79 5.75
CA PHE A 33 -3.28 -12.01 4.55
C PHE A 33 -4.46 -11.10 4.21
N GLU A 34 -5.69 -11.61 4.18
CA GLU A 34 -6.89 -10.82 3.90
C GLU A 34 -7.05 -9.67 4.90
N GLY A 35 -6.89 -9.95 6.20
CA GLY A 35 -6.89 -8.92 7.23
C GLY A 35 -5.80 -7.86 7.03
N MET A 36 -4.62 -8.25 6.55
CA MET A 36 -3.55 -7.30 6.23
C MET A 36 -3.87 -6.48 4.99
N ALA A 37 -4.32 -7.10 3.90
CA ALA A 37 -4.72 -6.43 2.67
C ALA A 37 -5.85 -5.41 2.93
N SER A 38 -6.85 -5.80 3.72
CA SER A 38 -7.94 -4.93 4.15
C SER A 38 -7.44 -3.67 4.88
N ASN A 39 -6.44 -3.80 5.77
CA ASN A 39 -5.84 -2.63 6.44
C ASN A 39 -5.16 -1.66 5.47
N TYR A 40 -4.50 -2.16 4.42
CA TYR A 40 -3.90 -1.30 3.40
C TYR A 40 -4.98 -0.54 2.62
N LEU A 41 -6.03 -1.24 2.18
CA LEU A 41 -7.15 -0.62 1.47
C LEU A 41 -7.87 0.41 2.34
N LYS A 42 -8.04 0.13 3.63
CA LYS A 42 -8.63 1.05 4.59
C LYS A 42 -7.84 2.36 4.71
N VAL A 43 -6.51 2.32 4.67
CA VAL A 43 -5.70 3.56 4.68
C VAL A 43 -5.97 4.39 3.41
N PHE A 44 -6.06 3.76 2.24
CA PHE A 44 -6.37 4.48 1.01
C PHE A 44 -7.79 5.06 1.00
N ASP A 45 -8.77 4.30 1.48
CA ASP A 45 -10.15 4.74 1.65
C ASP A 45 -10.27 5.94 2.61
N GLU A 46 -9.61 5.89 3.76
CA GLU A 46 -9.55 7.00 4.71
C GLU A 46 -8.91 8.26 4.10
N VAL A 47 -7.86 8.09 3.29
CA VAL A 47 -7.21 9.20 2.58
C VAL A 47 -8.12 9.81 1.53
N ILE A 48 -8.77 8.99 0.70
CA ILE A 48 -9.71 9.44 -0.33
C ILE A 48 -10.88 10.18 0.33
N THR A 49 -11.51 9.55 1.33
CA THR A 49 -12.62 10.13 2.08
C THR A 49 -12.25 11.47 2.70
N SER A 50 -11.06 11.58 3.30
CA SER A 50 -10.59 12.84 3.89
C SER A 50 -10.43 13.94 2.84
N VAL A 51 -9.93 13.62 1.64
CA VAL A 51 -9.78 14.59 0.55
C VAL A 51 -11.15 14.97 -0.03
N GLU A 52 -12.08 14.02 -0.17
CA GLU A 52 -13.43 14.29 -0.66
C GLU A 52 -14.22 15.19 0.29
N GLN A 53 -14.09 14.99 1.60
CA GLN A 53 -14.75 15.81 2.62
C GLN A 53 -14.20 17.24 2.69
N THR A 54 -12.92 17.44 2.36
CA THR A 54 -12.30 18.77 2.38
C THR A 54 -11.33 18.94 1.20
N PRO A 55 -11.82 19.14 -0.04
CA PRO A 55 -10.97 19.12 -1.23
C PRO A 55 -9.88 20.19 -1.28
N ALA A 56 -10.08 21.30 -0.57
CA ALA A 56 -9.11 22.39 -0.48
C ALA A 56 -8.03 22.17 0.61
N ASP A 57 -8.18 21.17 1.47
CA ASP A 57 -7.26 20.89 2.57
C ASP A 57 -7.03 19.38 2.77
N ALA A 58 -5.87 18.91 2.31
CA ALA A 58 -5.47 17.52 2.47
C ALA A 58 -4.75 17.23 3.80
N SER A 59 -4.70 18.18 4.75
CA SER A 59 -3.89 18.05 5.98
C SER A 59 -4.23 16.80 6.78
N SER A 60 -5.51 16.47 6.93
CA SER A 60 -5.97 15.25 7.63
C SER A 60 -5.47 13.97 6.95
N ALA A 61 -5.53 13.90 5.62
CA ALA A 61 -4.97 12.79 4.84
C ALA A 61 -3.44 12.68 5.04
N CYS A 62 -2.73 13.82 4.97
CA CYS A 62 -1.28 13.88 5.17
C CYS A 62 -0.88 13.41 6.59
N GLN A 63 -1.62 13.83 7.62
CA GLN A 63 -1.39 13.41 9.01
C GLN A 63 -1.63 11.92 9.20
N ARG A 64 -2.67 11.37 8.55
CA ARG A 64 -2.97 9.94 8.59
C ARG A 64 -1.82 9.12 7.98
N LEU A 65 -1.35 9.52 6.80
CA LEU A 65 -0.23 8.86 6.10
C LEU A 65 1.08 8.95 6.91
N ASN A 66 1.39 10.12 7.47
CA ASN A 66 2.52 10.28 8.39
C ASN A 66 2.44 9.31 9.58
N SER A 67 1.25 9.16 10.17
CA SER A 67 1.03 8.24 11.29
C SER A 67 1.25 6.78 10.89
N VAL A 68 0.88 6.40 9.66
CA VAL A 68 1.19 5.07 9.09
C VAL A 68 2.70 4.88 8.95
N GLY A 69 3.43 5.89 8.45
CA GLY A 69 4.89 5.86 8.36
C GLY A 69 5.57 5.64 9.70
N LYS A 70 5.20 6.44 10.71
CA LYS A 70 5.69 6.30 12.10
C LYS A 70 5.40 4.92 12.67
N MET A 71 4.19 4.40 12.41
CA MET A 71 3.82 3.06 12.85
C MET A 71 4.74 1.99 12.25
N HIS A 72 5.03 2.05 10.96
CA HIS A 72 5.94 1.09 10.32
C HIS A 72 7.36 1.19 10.89
N ARG A 73 7.90 2.41 11.06
CA ARG A 73 9.21 2.64 11.69
C ARG A 73 9.31 1.98 13.07
N ASN A 74 8.25 2.09 13.87
CA ASN A 74 8.26 1.63 15.26
C ASN A 74 7.90 0.15 15.43
N LYS A 75 7.19 -0.46 14.48
CA LYS A 75 6.61 -1.81 14.66
C LYS A 75 7.12 -2.84 13.65
N VAL A 76 7.76 -2.44 12.57
CA VAL A 76 8.24 -3.35 11.52
C VAL A 76 9.77 -3.33 11.48
N ASN A 77 10.37 -4.31 12.13
CA ASN A 77 11.82 -4.44 12.20
C ASN A 77 12.43 -4.66 10.81
N GLY A 78 13.48 -3.89 10.49
CA GLY A 78 14.25 -4.05 9.25
C GLY A 78 13.55 -3.54 7.98
N MET A 79 12.44 -2.81 8.12
CA MET A 79 11.83 -2.10 7.00
C MET A 79 12.71 -0.94 6.55
N LYS A 80 12.85 -0.76 5.24
CA LYS A 80 13.66 0.27 4.59
C LYS A 80 12.77 1.13 3.69
N PHE A 81 13.30 2.29 3.33
CA PHE A 81 12.69 3.21 2.37
C PHE A 81 12.25 2.50 1.07
N ASP A 82 13.15 1.72 0.47
CA ASP A 82 12.93 1.03 -0.80
C ASP A 82 11.76 0.03 -0.75
N ASP A 83 11.45 -0.52 0.43
CA ASP A 83 10.35 -1.48 0.59
C ASP A 83 8.98 -0.84 0.28
N PHE A 84 8.81 0.44 0.62
CA PHE A 84 7.58 1.17 0.30
C PHE A 84 7.47 1.47 -1.19
N GLN A 85 8.59 1.75 -1.86
CA GLN A 85 8.63 2.04 -3.30
C GLN A 85 8.29 0.80 -4.13
N GLN A 86 8.73 -0.37 -3.69
CA GLN A 86 8.44 -1.65 -4.36
C GLN A 86 6.95 -2.01 -4.41
N LEU A 87 6.10 -1.34 -3.63
CA LEU A 87 4.64 -1.52 -3.67
C LEU A 87 3.95 -0.83 -4.85
N GLU A 88 4.59 0.14 -5.52
CA GLU A 88 3.97 0.91 -6.60
C GLU A 88 3.58 0.01 -7.80
N ALA A 89 4.52 -0.80 -8.30
CA ALA A 89 4.26 -1.65 -9.45
C ALA A 89 3.17 -2.73 -9.16
N PRO A 90 3.20 -3.45 -8.03
CA PRO A 90 2.11 -4.34 -7.63
C PRO A 90 0.76 -3.63 -7.46
N PHE A 91 0.76 -2.37 -7.02
CA PHE A 91 -0.47 -1.57 -6.91
C PHE A 91 -1.04 -1.24 -8.28
N LEU A 92 -0.22 -0.72 -9.21
CA LEU A 92 -0.66 -0.41 -10.57
C LEU A 92 -1.14 -1.65 -11.32
N PHE A 93 -0.45 -2.78 -11.15
CA PHE A 93 -0.89 -4.06 -11.70
C PHE A 93 -2.27 -4.48 -11.17
N MET A 94 -2.52 -4.33 -9.87
CA MET A 94 -3.84 -4.62 -9.30
C MET A 94 -4.93 -3.72 -9.92
N ILE A 95 -4.63 -2.43 -10.10
CA ILE A 95 -5.56 -1.52 -10.78
C ILE A 95 -5.81 -1.93 -12.23
N SER A 96 -4.79 -2.38 -12.97
CA SER A 96 -4.98 -2.85 -14.35
C SER A 96 -5.86 -4.09 -14.42
N GLU A 97 -5.70 -5.02 -13.47
CA GLU A 97 -6.56 -6.22 -13.38
C GLU A 97 -8.02 -5.87 -13.03
N VAL A 98 -8.24 -4.85 -12.19
CA VAL A 98 -9.59 -4.41 -11.79
C VAL A 98 -10.28 -3.61 -12.90
N LEU A 99 -9.54 -2.74 -13.59
CA LEU A 99 -10.10 -1.89 -14.64
C LEU A 99 -10.21 -2.59 -15.99
N GLN A 100 -9.40 -3.63 -16.22
CA GLN A 100 -9.36 -4.43 -17.44
C GLN A 100 -9.29 -3.55 -18.71
N ASP A 101 -10.31 -3.62 -19.56
CA ASP A 101 -10.43 -2.85 -20.80
C ASP A 101 -10.48 -1.32 -20.59
N ARG A 102 -10.82 -0.88 -19.38
CA ARG A 102 -10.82 0.54 -19.00
C ARG A 102 -9.44 1.03 -18.54
N TYR A 103 -8.46 0.14 -18.35
CA TYR A 103 -7.11 0.53 -18.02
C TYR A 103 -6.40 1.13 -19.23
N ASN A 104 -5.93 2.36 -19.09
CA ASN A 104 -5.20 3.09 -20.12
C ASN A 104 -4.18 4.05 -19.47
N GLU A 105 -3.38 4.73 -20.28
CA GLU A 105 -2.35 5.66 -19.78
C GLU A 105 -2.89 6.72 -18.82
N LYS A 106 -4.11 7.24 -19.06
CA LYS A 106 -4.72 8.24 -18.16
C LYS A 106 -5.07 7.63 -16.81
N ALA A 107 -5.64 6.42 -16.80
CA ALA A 107 -5.92 5.69 -15.57
C ALA A 107 -4.63 5.39 -14.81
N GLU A 108 -3.61 4.84 -15.50
CA GLU A 108 -2.30 4.55 -14.90
C GLU A 108 -1.70 5.79 -14.24
N MET A 109 -1.61 6.92 -14.96
CA MET A 109 -1.05 8.16 -14.43
C MET A 109 -1.83 8.68 -13.21
N LEU A 110 -3.17 8.54 -13.21
CA LEU A 110 -4.01 8.96 -12.10
C LEU A 110 -3.68 8.14 -10.83
N PHE A 111 -3.71 6.81 -10.94
CA PHE A 111 -3.45 5.93 -9.80
C PHE A 111 -2.00 5.99 -9.35
N LYS A 112 -1.06 6.17 -10.28
CA LYS A 112 0.35 6.41 -9.97
C LYS A 112 0.52 7.69 -9.17
N LYS A 113 -0.10 8.80 -9.59
CA LYS A 113 -0.05 10.07 -8.86
C LYS A 113 -0.65 9.95 -7.46
N PHE A 114 -1.76 9.23 -7.32
CA PHE A 114 -2.36 8.95 -6.02
C PHE A 114 -1.41 8.14 -5.12
N PHE A 115 -0.85 7.04 -5.61
CA PHE A 115 0.08 6.22 -4.85
C PHE A 115 1.31 7.03 -4.42
N GLN A 116 1.89 7.82 -5.33
CA GLN A 116 3.04 8.68 -5.04
C GLN A 116 2.74 9.76 -4.00
N PHE A 117 1.52 10.32 -4.02
CA PHE A 117 1.05 11.21 -2.96
C PHE A 117 1.04 10.48 -1.60
N CYS A 118 0.44 9.29 -1.52
CA CYS A 118 0.44 8.49 -0.29
C CYS A 118 1.86 8.15 0.18
N LEU A 119 2.69 7.66 -0.73
CA LEU A 119 4.06 7.24 -0.48
C LEU A 119 4.90 8.38 0.10
N ARG A 120 4.80 9.59 -0.46
CA ARG A 120 5.52 10.77 0.04
C ARG A 120 5.29 10.98 1.54
N PHE A 121 4.03 11.08 1.97
CA PHE A 121 3.71 11.39 3.36
C PHE A 121 3.94 10.21 4.31
N ILE A 122 3.82 8.97 3.82
CA ILE A 122 4.26 7.78 4.57
C ILE A 122 5.77 7.86 4.84
N LEU A 123 6.57 8.21 3.84
CA LEU A 123 8.03 8.32 3.96
C LEU A 123 8.45 9.49 4.86
N GLU A 124 7.76 10.63 4.79
CA GLU A 124 7.95 11.74 5.72
C GLU A 124 7.75 11.26 7.18
N GLY A 125 6.65 10.55 7.46
CA GLY A 125 6.39 9.99 8.78
C GLY A 125 7.36 8.88 9.18
N PHE A 126 7.80 8.05 8.24
CA PHE A 126 8.78 7.00 8.48
C PHE A 126 10.17 7.57 8.85
N ASN A 127 10.54 8.71 8.26
CA ASN A 127 11.82 9.37 8.50
C ASN A 127 11.81 10.31 9.72
N SER A 128 10.63 10.71 10.20
CA SER A 128 10.47 11.55 11.40
C SER A 128 10.83 10.87 12.72
#